data_AF-A0A1J3HYP0-F1
#
_entry.id   AF-A0A1J3HYP0-F1
#
_cell.length_a   1.000
_cell.length_b   1.000
_cell.length_c   1.000
_cell.angle_alpha   90.00
_cell.angle_beta   90.00
_cell.angle_gamma   90.00
#
_symmetry.space_group_name_H-M   'P 1'
#
loop_
_entity.id
_entity.type
_entity.pdbx_description
1 polymer ?
#
loop_
_entity_poly.entity_id
_entity_poly.type
_entity_poly.pdbx_seq_one_letter_code
_entity_poly.pdbx_strand_id
1 'polypeptide(L)'
;VTTLPHSLTRLYLWDIPSLVELPSFIQNFTELKGLGIRDCVNLETLPTGINFHQLFALDLSGCSRLRTFPHISTNVFILILSGTGIEEVP
;
A
#
# COMPACT_ATOMS: atom_id res chain seq x y z
N VAL A 1 -9.81 3.60 -22.74
CA VAL A 1 -9.85 4.16 -21.37
C VAL A 1 -10.39 3.07 -20.47
N THR A 2 -9.53 2.26 -19.86
CA THR A 2 -9.96 1.17 -18.99
C THR A 2 -10.40 1.76 -17.65
N THR A 3 -11.70 1.76 -17.40
CA THR A 3 -12.25 2.09 -16.08
C THR A 3 -11.82 0.98 -15.12
N LEU A 4 -10.94 1.30 -14.17
CA LEU A 4 -10.60 0.37 -13.09
C LEU A 4 -11.85 0.09 -12.24
N PRO A 5 -12.08 -1.14 -11.78
CA PRO A 5 -13.29 -1.47 -11.04
C PRO A 5 -13.28 -0.77 -9.68
N HIS A 6 -14.30 0.05 -9.43
CA HIS A 6 -14.54 0.68 -8.12
C HIS A 6 -14.83 -0.35 -7.01
N SER A 7 -15.16 -1.60 -7.39
CA SER A 7 -15.44 -2.73 -6.51
C SER A 7 -14.19 -3.55 -6.13
N LEU A 8 -12.98 -3.05 -6.42
CA LEU A 8 -11.76 -3.77 -6.08
C LEU A 8 -11.59 -3.83 -4.56
N THR A 9 -11.67 -5.04 -4.01
CA THR A 9 -11.55 -5.27 -2.56
C THR A 9 -10.15 -5.68 -2.13
N ARG A 10 -9.33 -6.22 -3.03
CA ARG A 10 -7.96 -6.64 -2.74
C ARG A 10 -7.04 -6.30 -3.90
N LEU A 11 -5.88 -5.74 -3.59
CA LEU A 11 -4.81 -5.46 -4.55
C LEU A 11 -3.51 -6.08 -4.02
N TYR A 12 -2.87 -6.89 -4.85
CA TYR A 12 -1.58 -7.51 -4.55
C TYR A 12 -0.59 -7.22 -5.66
N LEU A 13 0.52 -6.60 -5.31
CA LEU A 13 1.68 -6.35 -6.16
C LEU A 13 2.88 -7.07 -5.54
N TRP A 14 3.68 -7.73 -6.37
CA TRP A 14 4.81 -8.54 -5.92
C TRP A 14 5.98 -8.35 -6.87
N ASP A 15 7.18 -8.15 -6.32
CA ASP A 15 8.45 -8.12 -7.06
C ASP A 15 8.41 -7.20 -8.29
N ILE A 16 8.03 -5.94 -8.06
CA ILE A 16 8.03 -4.90 -9.08
C ILE A 16 9.20 -3.95 -8.80
N PRO A 17 10.40 -4.22 -9.32
CA PRO A 17 11.58 -3.42 -9.02
C PRO A 17 11.51 -2.00 -9.61
N SER A 18 10.62 -1.74 -10.58
CA SER A 18 10.40 -0.39 -11.12
C SER A 18 9.38 0.43 -10.33
N LEU A 19 8.69 -0.16 -9.35
CA LEU A 19 7.66 0.52 -8.57
C LEU A 19 8.32 1.39 -7.50
N VAL A 20 8.34 2.70 -7.74
CA VAL A 20 8.86 3.70 -6.77
C VAL A 20 7.73 4.27 -5.90
N GLU A 21 6.55 4.43 -6.49
CA GLU A 21 5.33 4.92 -5.85
C GLU A 21 4.10 4.29 -6.54
N LEU A 22 3.01 4.09 -5.80
CA LEU A 22 1.73 3.73 -6.44
C LEU A 22 1.12 4.94 -7.18
N PRO A 23 0.46 4.73 -8.32
CA PRO A 23 -0.30 5.78 -8.98
C PRO A 23 -1.43 6.35 -8.10
N SER A 24 -1.65 7.67 -8.18
CA SER A 24 -2.66 8.37 -7.38
C SER A 24 -4.11 7.89 -7.58
N PHE A 25 -4.43 7.30 -8.74
CA PHE A 25 -5.77 6.75 -9.00
C PHE A 25 -6.16 5.64 -8.02
N ILE A 26 -5.21 5.05 -7.29
CA ILE A 26 -5.47 4.01 -6.30
C ILE A 26 -6.41 4.48 -5.19
N GLN A 27 -6.48 5.80 -4.96
CA GLN A 27 -7.42 6.45 -4.04
C GLN A 27 -8.88 6.20 -4.42
N ASN A 28 -9.18 5.84 -5.67
CA ASN A 28 -10.55 5.55 -6.13
C ASN A 28 -11.05 4.16 -5.69
N PHE A 29 -10.20 3.31 -5.11
CA PHE A 29 -10.61 2.00 -4.60
C PHE A 29 -11.21 2.11 -3.20
N THR A 30 -12.40 2.68 -3.11
CA THR A 30 -13.09 2.96 -1.85
C THR A 30 -13.53 1.69 -1.10
N GLU A 31 -13.65 0.56 -1.80
CA GLU A 31 -14.00 -0.75 -1.23
C GLU A 31 -12.76 -1.60 -0.88
N LEU A 32 -11.54 -1.04 -1.01
CA LEU A 32 -10.31 -1.79 -0.78
C LEU A 32 -10.18 -2.17 0.70
N LYS A 33 -10.08 -3.48 0.91
CA LYS A 33 -10.03 -4.16 2.21
C LYS A 33 -8.64 -4.71 2.52
N GLY A 34 -7.91 -5.10 1.48
CA GLY A 34 -6.54 -5.60 1.59
C GLY A 34 -5.62 -4.99 0.54
N LEU A 35 -4.46 -4.50 0.98
CA LEU A 35 -3.39 -4.01 0.12
C LEU A 35 -2.10 -4.76 0.47
N GLY A 36 -1.56 -5.51 -0.50
CA GLY A 36 -0.25 -6.15 -0.38
C GLY A 36 0.69 -5.63 -1.45
N ILE A 37 1.85 -5.13 -1.05
CA ILE A 37 2.94 -4.69 -1.92
C ILE A 37 4.20 -5.31 -1.36
N ARG A 38 4.64 -6.39 -1.97
CA ARG A 38 5.65 -7.27 -1.39
C ARG A 38 6.88 -7.34 -2.28
N ASP A 39 8.05 -7.32 -1.68
CA ASP A 39 9.35 -7.35 -2.37
C ASP A 39 9.50 -6.29 -3.47
N CYS A 40 8.75 -5.19 -3.39
CA CYS A 40 8.93 -4.03 -4.25
C CYS A 40 10.05 -3.16 -3.66
N VAL A 41 11.28 -3.62 -3.85
CA VAL A 41 12.49 -3.09 -3.17
C VAL A 41 12.74 -1.60 -3.40
N ASN A 42 12.22 -1.04 -4.49
CA ASN A 42 12.36 0.38 -4.82
C ASN A 42 11.19 1.26 -4.39
N LEU A 43 10.16 0.70 -3.74
CA LEU A 43 9.05 1.48 -3.22
C LEU A 43 9.56 2.41 -2.11
N GLU A 44 9.40 3.72 -2.30
CA GLU A 44 9.87 4.73 -1.36
C GLU A 44 8.72 5.31 -0.52
N THR A 45 7.51 5.36 -1.10
CA THR A 45 6.31 5.88 -0.42
C THR A 45 5.03 5.32 -1.05
N LEU A 46 3.91 5.51 -0.36
CA LEU A 46 2.57 5.44 -0.95
C LEU A 46 2.08 6.87 -1.27
N PRO A 47 1.15 7.06 -2.22
CA PRO A 47 0.65 8.38 -2.54
C PRO A 47 -0.07 8.99 -1.34
N THR A 48 0.13 10.29 -1.14
CA THR A 48 -0.46 11.04 -0.02
C THR A 48 -1.98 11.11 -0.15
N GLY A 49 -2.68 11.14 0.99
CA GLY A 49 -4.15 11.30 0.99
C GLY A 49 -4.91 10.02 0.63
N ILE A 50 -4.25 8.87 0.65
CA ILE A 50 -4.94 7.58 0.61
C ILE A 50 -5.89 7.48 1.80
N ASN A 51 -7.19 7.37 1.50
CA ASN A 51 -8.21 7.12 2.50
C ASN A 51 -8.94 5.81 2.21
N PHE A 52 -8.27 4.69 2.46
CA PHE A 52 -8.90 3.39 2.40
C PHE A 52 -9.74 3.14 3.65
N HIS A 53 -10.94 3.70 3.70
CA HIS A 53 -11.84 3.59 4.85
C HIS A 53 -12.13 2.14 5.27
N GLN A 54 -12.11 1.20 4.33
CA GLN A 54 -12.38 -0.22 4.56
C GLN A 54 -11.13 -1.09 4.70
N LEU A 55 -9.92 -0.51 4.61
CA LEU A 55 -8.68 -1.28 4.68
C LEU A 55 -8.49 -1.82 6.09
N PHE A 56 -8.42 -3.14 6.19
CA PHE A 56 -8.11 -3.83 7.44
C PHE A 56 -6.82 -4.65 7.36
N ALA A 57 -6.25 -4.85 6.17
CA ALA A 57 -5.01 -5.58 5.99
C ALA A 57 -4.03 -4.83 5.07
N LEU A 58 -2.84 -4.55 5.60
CA LEU A 58 -1.71 -3.95 4.89
C LEU A 58 -0.47 -4.84 5.03
N ASP A 59 0.10 -5.23 3.89
CA ASP A 59 1.38 -5.93 3.83
C ASP A 59 2.33 -5.17 2.90
N LEU A 60 3.42 -4.64 3.46
CA LEU A 60 4.48 -3.93 2.76
C LEU A 60 5.82 -4.67 2.86
N SER A 61 5.78 -5.97 3.16
CA SER A 61 6.98 -6.77 3.42
C SER A 61 7.99 -6.71 2.28
N GLY A 62 9.29 -6.66 2.63
CA GLY A 62 10.38 -6.62 1.65
C GLY A 62 10.52 -5.31 0.86
N CYS A 63 9.68 -4.29 1.11
CA CYS A 63 9.86 -2.95 0.53
C CYS A 63 10.98 -2.18 1.24
N SER A 64 12.24 -2.57 0.97
CA SER A 64 13.41 -2.15 1.74
C SER A 64 13.75 -0.66 1.68
N ARG A 65 13.31 0.05 0.64
CA ARG A 65 13.49 1.52 0.51
C ARG A 65 12.34 2.33 1.12
N LEU A 66 11.28 1.69 1.60
CA LEU A 66 10.19 2.34 2.30
C LEU A 66 10.63 2.63 3.74
N ARG A 67 10.86 3.91 4.06
CA ARG A 67 11.44 4.36 5.34
C ARG A 67 10.47 5.05 6.28
N THR A 68 9.36 5.54 5.76
CA THR A 68 8.34 6.24 6.54
C THR A 68 7.04 5.46 6.47
N PHE A 69 6.35 5.33 7.61
CA PHE A 69 5.02 4.75 7.62
C PHE A 69 4.08 5.59 6.74
N PRO A 70 3.32 4.96 5.82
CA PRO A 70 2.48 5.70 4.89
C PRO A 70 1.30 6.34 5.61
N HIS A 71 0.89 7.53 5.15
CA HIS A 71 -0.24 8.25 5.74
C HIS A 71 -1.57 7.64 5.25
N ILE A 72 -2.02 6.58 5.91
CA ILE A 72 -3.21 5.78 5.57
C ILE A 72 -4.19 5.72 6.73
N SER A 73 -5.43 5.29 6.45
CA SER A 73 -6.49 5.07 7.46
C SER A 73 -6.02 4.17 8.60
N THR A 74 -6.43 4.48 9.83
CA THR A 74 -6.01 3.82 11.09
C THR A 74 -6.75 2.51 11.40
N ASN A 75 -7.71 2.08 10.57
CA ASN A 75 -8.53 0.88 10.82
C ASN A 75 -7.82 -0.44 10.44
N VAL A 76 -6.49 -0.41 10.27
CA VAL A 76 -5.70 -1.58 9.89
C VAL A 76 -5.60 -2.55 11.06
N PHE A 77 -6.11 -3.78 10.87
CA PHE A 77 -6.05 -4.86 11.86
C PHE A 77 -4.84 -5.77 11.64
N ILE A 78 -4.44 -5.97 10.38
CA ILE A 78 -3.27 -6.76 9.99
C ILE A 78 -2.25 -5.82 9.37
N LEU A 79 -1.09 -5.71 10.00
CA LEU A 79 0.03 -4.88 9.54
C LEU A 79 1.30 -5.72 9.45
N ILE A 80 1.85 -5.86 8.25
CA ILE A 80 3.10 -6.60 8.00
C ILE A 80 4.11 -5.64 7.36
N LEU A 81 5.18 -5.33 8.09
CA LEU A 81 6.23 -4.40 7.69
C LEU A 81 7.64 -5.05 7.69
N SER A 82 7.72 -6.38 7.82
CA SER A 82 9.00 -7.08 7.87
C SER A 82 9.85 -6.83 6.63
N GLY A 83 11.11 -6.44 6.80
CA GLY A 83 11.99 -6.13 5.67
C GLY A 83 11.75 -4.77 5.02
N THR A 84 10.98 -3.89 5.65
CA THR A 84 10.95 -2.45 5.33
C THR A 84 12.05 -1.70 6.08
N GLY A 85 12.32 -0.46 5.67
CA GLY A 85 13.18 0.47 6.40
C GLY A 85 12.43 1.39 7.37
N ILE A 86 11.18 1.07 7.73
CA ILE A 86 10.35 1.87 8.62
C ILE A 86 10.85 1.72 10.07
N GLU A 87 11.20 2.85 10.68
CA GLU A 87 11.71 2.89 12.06
C GLU A 87 10.60 3.16 13.09
N GLU A 88 9.57 3.90 12.69
CA GLU A 88 8.46 4.32 13.56
C GLU A 88 7.11 4.09 12.88
N VAL A 89 6.13 3.63 13.67
CA VAL A 89 4.72 3.55 13.29
C VAL A 89 3.91 4.53 14.15
N PRO A 90 2.90 5.25 13.60
CA PRO A 90 2.00 6.11 14.36
C PRO A 90 1.18 5.38 15.42
#